data_AF-A0A932LC97-F1
#
_entry.id   AF-A0A932LC97-F1
#
_cell.length_a   1.000
_cell.length_b   1.000
_cell.length_c   1.000
_cell.angle_alpha   90.00
_cell.angle_beta   90.00
_cell.angle_gamma   90.00
#
_symmetry.space_group_name_H-M   'P 1'
#
loop_
_entity.id
_entity.type
_entity.pdbx_description
1 polymer ?
#
loop_
_entity_poly.entity_id
_entity_poly.type
_entity_poly.pdbx_seq_one_letter_code
_entity_poly.pdbx_strand_id
1 'polypeptide(L)'
;MSIAVVPEQPILHGPRVTQRLVVMGTFEGGGFKELSQQVQFSSSNPAIATVSPDGMVTPVADGCAEITATVGQVSNRPVEAEGRQVGNLPHISARATVTVKNFADRSLNFTNDLLPVISKAGCNITGCHGSPKGKKSFKLSLFGAEVVPDFEMLSHSSYGMLVNRIEPEKSYFLLKATGTISHGGGKRVEPGSPEYKLLAE
;
A
#
# COMPACT_ATOMS: atom_id res chain seq x y z
N MET A 1 3.36 1.83 33.80
CA MET A 1 3.59 1.80 32.33
C MET A 1 2.26 1.93 31.61
N SER A 2 2.19 2.70 30.53
CA SER A 2 1.03 2.79 29.63
C SER A 2 1.47 2.59 28.17
N ILE A 3 0.52 2.32 27.28
CA ILE A 3 0.76 2.31 25.83
C ILE A 3 -0.29 3.16 25.10
N ALA A 4 0.06 3.64 23.91
CA ALA A 4 -0.83 4.35 22.98
C ALA A 4 -0.63 3.83 21.55
N VAL A 5 -1.70 3.78 20.76
CA VAL A 5 -1.66 3.42 19.34
C VAL A 5 -1.74 4.69 18.51
N VAL A 6 -0.82 4.87 17.57
CA VAL A 6 -0.73 6.07 16.74
C VAL A 6 -0.76 5.67 15.25
N PRO A 7 -1.57 6.33 14.40
CA PRO A 7 -2.63 7.29 14.77
C PRO A 7 -3.80 6.62 15.52
N GLU A 8 -4.48 7.38 16.38
CA GLU A 8 -5.63 6.90 17.17
C GLU A 8 -6.92 6.78 16.34
N GLN A 9 -7.09 7.61 15.31
CA GLN A 9 -8.32 7.69 14.51
C GLN A 9 -8.03 7.77 12.99
N PRO A 10 -7.38 6.77 12.40
CA PRO A 10 -7.12 6.79 10.96
C PRO A 10 -8.41 6.65 10.15
N ILE A 11 -8.51 7.42 9.07
CA ILE A 11 -9.58 7.33 8.08
C ILE A 11 -9.00 6.81 6.78
N LEU A 12 -9.49 5.66 6.31
CA LEU A 12 -9.06 5.01 5.07
C LEU A 12 -10.10 5.28 3.99
N HIS A 13 -9.67 5.85 2.87
CA HIS A 13 -10.55 6.17 1.74
C HIS A 13 -10.34 5.18 0.60
N GLY A 14 -11.28 4.27 0.40
CA GLY A 14 -11.24 3.28 -0.68
C GLY A 14 -10.46 2.01 -0.35
N PRO A 15 -10.43 1.06 -1.30
CA PRO A 15 -10.02 -0.32 -1.03
C PRO A 15 -8.51 -0.53 -1.00
N ARG A 16 -7.73 0.49 -1.37
CA ARG A 16 -6.27 0.42 -1.60
C ARG A 16 -5.46 1.29 -0.64
N VAL A 17 -6.12 1.95 0.31
CA VAL A 17 -5.46 2.82 1.32
C VAL A 17 -5.20 2.02 2.58
N THR A 18 -3.93 1.71 2.84
CA THR A 18 -3.48 1.04 4.05
C THR A 18 -2.91 2.05 5.04
N GLN A 19 -3.00 1.75 6.34
CA GLN A 19 -2.39 2.56 7.40
C GLN A 19 -1.54 1.69 8.31
N ARG A 20 -0.30 2.11 8.58
CA ARG A 20 0.50 1.50 9.63
C ARG A 20 0.16 2.12 10.98
N LEU A 21 -0.15 1.28 11.95
CA LEU A 21 -0.26 1.66 13.36
C LEU A 21 1.08 1.43 14.06
N VAL A 22 1.42 2.35 14.94
CA VAL A 22 2.61 2.29 15.79
C VAL A 22 2.19 2.29 17.25
N VAL A 23 2.78 1.43 18.08
CA VAL A 23 2.54 1.43 19.53
C VAL A 23 3.68 2.13 20.25
N MET A 24 3.35 3.16 21.01
CA MET A 24 4.31 3.85 21.88
C MET A 24 4.02 3.49 23.34
N GLY A 25 5.02 2.98 24.04
CA GLY A 25 4.96 2.72 25.47
C GLY A 25 5.63 3.82 26.29
N THR A 26 4.99 4.22 27.38
CA THR A 26 5.49 5.20 28.35
C THR A 26 5.80 4.51 29.67
N PHE A 27 7.04 4.65 30.13
CA PHE A 27 7.55 4.01 31.35
C PHE A 27 7.52 4.99 32.54
N GLU A 28 7.47 4.43 33.75
CA GLU A 28 7.65 5.22 34.96
C GLU A 28 9.03 5.88 34.93
N GLY A 29 9.08 7.21 35.11
CA GLY A 29 10.29 8.01 34.89
C GLY A 29 10.32 8.79 33.56
N GLY A 30 9.30 8.66 32.71
CA GLY A 30 9.09 9.54 31.54
C GLY A 30 9.77 9.08 30.24
N GLY A 31 10.38 7.90 30.22
CA GLY A 31 10.93 7.31 28.99
C GLY A 31 9.82 6.80 28.05
N PHE A 32 10.07 6.87 26.74
CA PHE A 32 9.19 6.34 25.70
C PHE A 32 9.91 5.31 24.83
N LYS A 33 9.23 4.23 24.42
CA LYS A 33 9.75 3.22 23.50
C LYS A 33 8.69 2.81 22.49
N GLU A 34 9.10 2.54 21.26
CA GLU A 34 8.28 1.91 20.22
C GLU A 34 8.13 0.41 20.53
N LEU A 35 6.89 -0.09 20.58
CA LEU A 35 6.54 -1.45 21.02
C LEU A 35 5.70 -2.24 20.01
N SER A 36 5.54 -1.81 18.74
CA SER A 36 4.66 -2.45 17.76
C SER A 36 5.02 -3.92 17.50
N GLN A 37 6.29 -4.28 17.66
CA GLN A 37 6.76 -5.66 17.51
C GLN A 37 6.64 -6.49 18.80
N GLN A 38 6.18 -5.89 19.90
CA GLN A 38 5.98 -6.55 21.21
C GLN A 38 4.51 -6.58 21.64
N VAL A 39 3.59 -6.17 20.75
CA VAL A 39 2.15 -6.26 20.95
C VAL A 39 1.52 -7.30 20.06
N GLN A 40 0.35 -7.79 20.48
CA GLN A 40 -0.57 -8.50 19.61
C GLN A 40 -1.64 -7.52 19.13
N PHE A 41 -1.78 -7.35 17.81
CA PHE A 41 -2.89 -6.61 17.22
C PHE A 41 -4.10 -7.52 16.99
N SER A 42 -5.30 -6.96 17.13
CA SER A 42 -6.58 -7.59 16.79
C SER A 42 -7.56 -6.55 16.26
N SER A 43 -8.48 -6.97 15.39
CA SER A 43 -9.59 -6.14 14.91
C SER A 43 -10.90 -6.62 15.51
N SER A 44 -11.70 -5.70 16.03
CA SER A 44 -13.08 -5.97 16.48
C SER A 44 -14.01 -6.36 15.32
N ASN A 45 -13.70 -5.96 14.08
CA ASN A 45 -14.48 -6.31 12.91
C ASN A 45 -13.59 -6.47 11.65
N PRO A 46 -13.01 -7.68 11.45
CA PRO A 46 -12.21 -7.99 10.26
C PRO A 46 -12.93 -7.84 8.92
N ALA A 47 -14.27 -7.83 8.91
CA ALA A 47 -15.05 -7.60 7.69
C ALA A 47 -15.06 -6.12 7.26
N ILE A 48 -14.64 -5.20 8.14
CA ILE A 48 -14.48 -3.76 7.84
C ILE A 48 -13.01 -3.41 7.63
N ALA A 49 -12.15 -3.80 8.58
CA ALA A 49 -10.72 -3.59 8.49
C ALA A 49 -9.96 -4.73 9.18
N THR A 50 -8.95 -5.25 8.49
CA THR A 50 -8.01 -6.23 9.02
C THR A 50 -6.76 -5.53 9.51
N VAL A 51 -6.00 -6.17 10.41
CA VAL A 51 -4.69 -5.70 10.87
C VAL A 51 -3.70 -6.86 10.86
N SER A 52 -2.53 -6.66 10.28
CA SER A 52 -1.45 -7.63 10.27
C SER A 52 -0.67 -7.62 11.60
N PRO A 53 0.13 -8.66 11.90
CA PRO A 53 0.96 -8.69 13.11
C PRO A 53 1.95 -7.52 13.24
N ASP A 54 2.40 -6.93 12.11
CA ASP A 54 3.32 -5.79 12.11
C ASP A 54 2.62 -4.41 12.15
N GLY A 55 1.30 -4.41 12.38
CA GLY A 55 0.48 -3.21 12.58
C GLY A 55 -0.06 -2.58 11.29
N MET A 56 -0.04 -3.28 10.15
CA MET A 56 -0.61 -2.75 8.90
C MET A 56 -2.12 -3.01 8.86
N VAL A 57 -2.90 -1.93 8.85
CA VAL A 57 -4.36 -1.97 8.68
C VAL A 57 -4.72 -1.93 7.21
N THR A 58 -5.56 -2.88 6.79
CA THR A 58 -6.07 -3.01 5.42
C THR A 58 -7.60 -2.93 5.42
N PRO A 59 -8.21 -2.04 4.62
CA PRO A 59 -9.67 -1.90 4.54
C PRO A 59 -10.29 -3.10 3.81
N VAL A 60 -11.54 -3.43 4.17
CA VAL A 60 -12.32 -4.54 3.58
C VAL A 60 -13.73 -4.09 3.16
N ALA A 61 -14.36 -3.17 3.91
CA ALA A 61 -15.64 -2.56 3.56
C ALA A 61 -15.83 -1.24 4.31
N ASP A 62 -16.79 -0.43 3.88
CA ASP A 62 -17.16 0.82 4.56
C ASP A 62 -17.71 0.55 5.97
N GLY A 63 -17.25 1.34 6.95
CA GLY A 63 -17.68 1.22 8.34
C GLY A 63 -16.58 1.59 9.33
N CYS A 64 -16.75 1.17 10.59
CA CYS A 64 -15.76 1.38 11.64
C CYS A 64 -15.32 0.04 12.25
N ALA A 65 -14.03 -0.05 12.57
CA ALA A 65 -13.46 -1.14 13.35
C ALA A 65 -12.50 -0.57 14.39
N GLU A 66 -12.62 -1.05 15.62
CA GLU A 66 -11.63 -0.81 16.67
C GLU A 66 -10.48 -1.82 16.51
N ILE A 67 -9.26 -1.30 16.41
CA ILE A 67 -8.02 -2.08 16.43
C ILE A 67 -7.41 -2.00 17.82
N THR A 68 -7.20 -3.16 18.44
CA THR A 68 -6.64 -3.27 19.79
C THR A 68 -5.24 -3.83 19.72
N ALA A 69 -4.28 -3.13 20.33
CA ALA A 69 -2.92 -3.58 20.58
C ALA A 69 -2.77 -3.97 22.05
N THR A 70 -2.35 -5.21 22.31
CA THR A 70 -2.20 -5.74 23.68
C THR A 70 -0.75 -6.13 23.95
N VAL A 71 -0.19 -5.59 25.03
CA VAL A 71 1.09 -6.04 25.59
C VAL A 71 0.83 -7.21 26.53
N GLY A 72 1.63 -8.28 26.45
CA GLY A 72 1.58 -9.38 27.45
C GLY A 72 0.88 -10.67 27.02
N GLN A 73 0.52 -10.84 25.73
CA GLN A 73 0.34 -12.17 25.12
C GLN A 73 1.53 -12.51 24.22
N VAL A 74 2.75 -12.28 24.72
CA VAL A 74 3.92 -12.95 24.14
C VAL A 74 4.05 -14.26 24.91
N SER A 75 3.72 -15.36 24.27
CA SER A 75 4.07 -16.70 24.73
C SER A 75 5.52 -16.71 25.23
N ASN A 76 5.71 -16.75 26.56
CA ASN A 76 6.96 -17.03 27.27
C ASN A 76 8.25 -16.29 26.85
N ARG A 77 8.20 -15.10 26.21
CA ARG A 77 9.41 -14.29 25.97
C ARG A 77 9.42 -13.01 26.82
N PRO A 78 10.46 -12.79 27.64
CA PRO A 78 10.61 -11.54 28.38
C PRO A 78 10.62 -10.34 27.43
N VAL A 79 9.85 -9.31 27.75
CA VAL A 79 9.98 -8.01 27.08
C VAL A 79 11.22 -7.33 27.64
N GLU A 80 12.24 -7.17 26.80
CA GLU A 80 13.43 -6.40 27.15
C GLU A 80 13.19 -4.92 26.92
N ALA A 81 13.12 -4.15 28.01
CA ALA A 81 13.28 -2.71 27.99
C ALA A 81 14.59 -2.39 28.70
N GLU A 82 15.56 -1.80 27.97
CA GLU A 82 16.81 -1.29 28.53
C GLU A 82 17.58 -2.29 29.42
N GLY A 83 17.67 -3.55 29.01
CA GLY A 83 18.38 -4.59 29.77
C GLY A 83 17.74 -5.00 31.10
N ARG A 84 16.53 -4.52 31.41
CA ARG A 84 15.70 -5.00 32.52
C ARG A 84 14.63 -5.96 32.00
N GLN A 85 14.60 -7.17 32.59
CA GLN A 85 13.45 -8.05 32.47
C GLN A 85 12.26 -7.37 33.15
N VAL A 86 11.27 -6.98 32.35
CA VAL A 86 9.98 -6.54 32.90
C VAL A 86 9.18 -7.82 33.16
N GLY A 87 9.12 -8.24 34.44
CA GLY A 87 8.28 -9.36 34.87
C GLY A 87 6.79 -9.13 34.55
N ASN A 88 5.98 -10.21 34.55
CA ASN A 88 4.54 -10.25 34.22
C ASN A 88 3.91 -8.87 34.00
N LEU A 89 3.95 -8.41 32.73
CA LEU A 89 3.33 -7.16 32.35
C LEU A 89 1.83 -7.28 32.65
N PRO A 90 1.21 -6.31 33.35
CA PRO A 90 -0.24 -6.25 33.40
C PRO A 90 -0.79 -6.28 31.96
N HIS A 91 -1.99 -6.83 31.77
CA HIS A 91 -2.65 -6.82 30.48
C HIS A 91 -2.98 -5.36 30.09
N ILE A 92 -2.03 -4.67 29.48
CA ILE A 92 -2.17 -3.29 29.02
C ILE A 92 -2.57 -3.35 27.56
N SER A 93 -3.70 -2.73 27.23
CA SER A 93 -4.16 -2.55 25.87
C SER A 93 -4.31 -1.08 25.53
N ALA A 94 -4.10 -0.75 24.26
CA ALA A 94 -4.47 0.53 23.68
C ALA A 94 -5.18 0.29 22.35
N ARG A 95 -5.95 1.28 21.90
CA ARG A 95 -6.93 1.12 20.84
C ARG A 95 -6.83 2.26 19.83
N ALA A 96 -7.12 1.96 18.58
CA ALA A 96 -7.33 2.92 17.51
C ALA A 96 -8.66 2.63 16.82
N THR A 97 -9.43 3.68 16.56
CA THR A 97 -10.70 3.59 15.84
C THR A 97 -10.46 3.85 14.36
N VAL A 98 -10.45 2.79 13.57
CA VAL A 98 -10.31 2.88 12.11
C VAL A 98 -11.68 3.14 11.51
N THR A 99 -11.77 4.16 10.66
CA THR A 99 -12.96 4.42 9.82
C THR A 99 -12.62 4.18 8.36
N VAL A 100 -13.38 3.35 7.67
CA VAL A 100 -13.27 3.12 6.24
C VAL A 100 -14.43 3.84 5.53
N LYS A 101 -14.10 4.61 4.50
CA LYS A 101 -15.06 5.37 3.68
C LYS A 101 -14.81 5.15 2.20
N ASN A 102 -15.88 5.23 1.40
CA ASN A 102 -15.85 5.15 -0.06
C ASN A 102 -15.14 3.88 -0.58
N PHE A 103 -15.33 2.74 0.10
CA PHE A 103 -14.69 1.47 -0.25
C PHE A 103 -15.07 1.02 -1.65
N ALA A 104 -16.36 1.11 -2.00
CA ALA A 104 -16.86 0.77 -3.34
C ALA A 104 -16.71 1.91 -4.36
N ASP A 105 -16.71 3.16 -3.90
CA ASP A 105 -16.84 4.35 -4.75
C ASP A 105 -15.51 4.94 -5.25
N ARG A 106 -14.36 4.36 -4.89
CA ARG A 106 -13.07 4.87 -5.38
C ARG A 106 -12.78 4.34 -6.80
N SER A 107 -13.34 5.02 -7.80
CA SER A 107 -12.91 4.86 -9.20
C SER A 107 -11.40 5.09 -9.33
N LEU A 108 -10.72 4.30 -10.17
CA LEU A 108 -9.29 4.50 -10.43
C LEU A 108 -9.01 5.90 -10.96
N ASN A 109 -8.01 6.55 -10.39
CA ASN A 109 -7.52 7.84 -10.83
C ASN A 109 -6.17 7.67 -11.51
N PHE A 110 -6.05 8.08 -12.77
CA PHE A 110 -4.81 7.92 -13.52
C PHE A 110 -3.59 8.55 -12.80
N THR A 111 -3.74 9.76 -12.27
CA THR A 111 -2.64 10.48 -11.60
C THR A 111 -2.23 9.86 -10.27
N ASN A 112 -3.21 9.42 -9.48
CA ASN A 112 -2.95 8.98 -8.10
C ASN A 112 -2.74 7.47 -7.97
N ASP A 113 -3.22 6.67 -8.93
CA ASP A 113 -3.17 5.21 -8.88
C ASP A 113 -2.24 4.63 -9.95
N LEU A 114 -2.41 5.01 -11.22
CA LEU A 114 -1.71 4.37 -12.33
C LEU A 114 -0.33 4.98 -12.63
N LEU A 115 -0.26 6.30 -12.72
CA LEU A 115 0.96 7.04 -13.03
C LEU A 115 2.10 6.77 -12.02
N PRO A 116 1.86 6.67 -10.70
CA PRO A 116 2.90 6.31 -9.74
C PRO A 116 3.44 4.90 -9.96
N VAL A 117 2.58 3.95 -10.35
CA VAL A 117 3.01 2.59 -10.70
C VAL A 117 3.88 2.59 -11.96
N ILE A 118 3.50 3.34 -12.99
CA ILE A 118 4.27 3.50 -14.23
C ILE A 118 5.65 4.11 -13.94
N SER A 119 5.69 5.12 -13.07
CA SER A 119 6.93 5.76 -12.62
C SER A 119 7.81 4.82 -11.81
N LYS A 120 7.23 4.10 -10.83
CA LYS A 120 7.94 3.13 -9.99
C LYS A 120 8.52 1.98 -10.83
N ALA A 121 7.79 1.51 -11.83
CA ALA A 121 8.25 0.51 -12.79
C ALA A 121 9.36 1.03 -13.73
N GLY A 122 9.63 2.35 -13.74
CA GLY A 122 10.67 2.97 -14.55
C GLY A 122 10.31 3.11 -16.03
N CYS A 123 9.02 3.06 -16.38
CA CYS A 123 8.58 3.11 -17.78
C CYS A 123 8.78 4.51 -18.40
N ASN A 124 8.60 5.57 -17.62
CA ASN A 124 8.63 6.97 -18.03
C ASN A 124 9.94 7.70 -17.64
N ILE A 125 11.05 6.97 -17.56
CA ILE A 125 12.39 7.54 -17.32
C ILE A 125 13.11 7.86 -18.62
N THR A 126 14.17 8.67 -18.56
CA THR A 126 14.99 9.12 -19.72
C THR A 126 15.54 7.97 -20.56
N GLY A 127 15.85 6.81 -19.96
CA GLY A 127 16.34 5.63 -20.69
C GLY A 127 15.26 4.91 -21.50
N CYS A 128 13.98 5.12 -21.16
CA CYS A 128 12.83 4.40 -21.70
C CYS A 128 11.87 5.36 -22.43
N HIS A 129 10.58 5.30 -22.11
CA HIS A 129 9.55 6.04 -22.82
C HIS A 129 9.47 7.51 -22.39
N GLY A 130 10.10 7.88 -21.26
CA GLY A 130 10.29 9.26 -20.81
C GLY A 130 11.41 10.02 -21.51
N SER A 131 12.11 9.39 -22.48
CA SER A 131 13.12 10.08 -23.26
C SER A 131 12.51 11.19 -24.14
N PRO A 132 13.25 12.25 -24.51
CA PRO A 132 12.70 13.34 -25.33
C PRO A 132 12.04 12.89 -26.64
N LYS A 133 12.54 11.80 -27.23
CA LYS A 133 12.02 11.18 -28.46
C LYS A 133 11.06 10.00 -28.23
N GLY A 134 10.83 9.58 -26.98
CA GLY A 134 10.16 8.31 -26.65
C GLY A 134 10.92 7.09 -27.20
N LYS A 135 10.24 5.94 -27.30
CA LYS A 135 10.78 4.73 -27.96
C LYS A 135 9.71 4.12 -28.86
N LYS A 136 10.10 3.78 -30.10
CA LYS A 136 9.24 3.07 -31.07
C LYS A 136 7.82 3.66 -31.14
N SER A 137 7.74 4.99 -31.32
CA SER A 137 6.49 5.77 -31.42
C SER A 137 5.60 5.80 -30.18
N PHE A 138 6.10 5.37 -29.03
CA PHE A 138 5.43 5.51 -27.74
C PHE A 138 6.28 6.40 -26.81
N LYS A 139 5.68 7.52 -26.36
CA LYS A 139 6.33 8.53 -25.53
C LYS A 139 5.46 8.88 -24.33
N LEU A 140 6.05 8.78 -23.16
CA LEU A 140 5.51 9.33 -21.93
C LEU A 140 6.34 10.57 -21.56
N SER A 141 5.75 11.47 -20.79
CA SER A 141 6.44 12.57 -20.17
C SER A 141 7.40 12.06 -19.10
N LEU A 142 8.51 12.78 -18.89
CA LEU A 142 9.52 12.36 -17.93
C LEU A 142 8.92 12.37 -16.52
N PHE A 143 8.94 11.22 -15.84
CA PHE A 143 8.34 11.01 -14.51
C PHE A 143 6.86 11.34 -14.38
N GLY A 144 6.12 11.46 -15.50
CA GLY A 144 4.69 11.79 -15.47
C GLY A 144 4.39 13.28 -15.32
N ALA A 145 5.31 14.15 -15.75
CA ALA A 145 5.15 15.60 -15.71
C ALA A 145 3.91 16.13 -16.45
N GLU A 146 3.40 15.42 -17.47
CA GLU A 146 2.27 15.82 -18.28
C GLU A 146 1.15 14.76 -18.24
N VAL A 147 0.21 14.94 -17.32
CA VAL A 147 -0.84 13.95 -17.02
C VAL A 147 -1.74 13.65 -18.23
N VAL A 148 -2.26 14.68 -18.90
CA VAL A 148 -3.24 14.50 -20.00
C VAL A 148 -2.60 13.81 -21.21
N PRO A 149 -1.45 14.29 -21.74
CA PRO A 149 -0.78 13.61 -22.85
C PRO A 149 -0.37 12.17 -22.54
N ASP A 150 0.07 11.88 -21.32
CA ASP A 150 0.43 10.52 -20.91
C ASP A 150 -0.77 9.59 -20.88
N PHE A 151 -1.89 10.07 -20.33
CA PHE A 151 -3.15 9.34 -20.34
C PHE A 151 -3.61 9.06 -21.77
N GLU A 152 -3.62 10.06 -22.64
CA GLU A 152 -4.02 9.92 -24.04
C GLU A 152 -3.12 8.94 -24.79
N MET A 153 -1.80 9.03 -24.60
CA MET A 153 -0.85 8.11 -25.21
C MET A 153 -1.11 6.66 -24.78
N LEU A 154 -1.45 6.42 -23.52
CA LEU A 154 -1.77 5.07 -23.04
C LEU A 154 -3.13 4.59 -23.55
N SER A 155 -4.15 5.44 -23.48
CA SER A 155 -5.54 5.06 -23.73
C SER A 155 -5.97 5.09 -25.20
N HIS A 156 -5.26 5.85 -26.05
CA HIS A 156 -5.63 6.08 -27.45
C HIS A 156 -4.53 5.70 -28.46
N SER A 157 -3.36 5.20 -28.03
CA SER A 157 -2.32 4.81 -28.99
C SER A 157 -2.66 3.56 -29.79
N SER A 158 -2.25 3.57 -31.06
CA SER A 158 -2.20 2.44 -32.00
C SER A 158 -3.43 1.52 -31.97
N TYR A 159 -4.56 2.00 -32.48
CA TYR A 159 -5.76 1.21 -32.76
C TYR A 159 -6.31 0.39 -31.57
N GLY A 160 -6.11 0.84 -30.33
CA GLY A 160 -6.62 0.15 -29.13
C GLY A 160 -5.84 -1.11 -28.74
N MET A 161 -4.69 -1.37 -29.36
CA MET A 161 -3.88 -2.55 -29.03
C MET A 161 -3.13 -2.38 -27.70
N LEU A 162 -2.72 -1.14 -27.34
CA LEU A 162 -1.88 -0.94 -26.16
C LEU A 162 -2.62 -1.29 -24.86
N VAL A 163 -3.90 -0.90 -24.75
CA VAL A 163 -4.78 -1.16 -23.62
C VAL A 163 -6.05 -1.84 -24.12
N ASN A 164 -6.21 -3.11 -23.78
CA ASN A 164 -7.43 -3.88 -24.00
C ASN A 164 -8.31 -3.76 -22.75
N ARG A 165 -9.48 -3.12 -22.89
CA ARG A 165 -10.40 -2.90 -21.75
C ARG A 165 -11.34 -4.08 -21.46
N ILE A 166 -11.40 -5.07 -22.36
CA ILE A 166 -12.23 -6.27 -22.21
C ILE A 166 -11.42 -7.39 -21.56
N GLU A 167 -10.18 -7.56 -22.00
CA GLU A 167 -9.22 -8.54 -21.48
C GLU A 167 -7.90 -7.83 -21.14
N PRO A 168 -7.83 -7.13 -19.98
CA PRO A 168 -6.69 -6.31 -19.59
C PRO A 168 -5.35 -7.02 -19.65
N GLU A 169 -5.29 -8.29 -19.27
CA GLU A 169 -4.11 -9.14 -19.33
C GLU A 169 -3.54 -9.33 -20.74
N LYS A 170 -4.37 -9.13 -21.78
CA LYS A 170 -3.96 -9.15 -23.19
C LYS A 170 -3.51 -7.79 -23.72
N SER A 171 -3.58 -6.74 -22.91
CA SER A 171 -3.04 -5.43 -23.25
C SER A 171 -1.56 -5.54 -23.60
N TYR A 172 -1.14 -5.03 -24.77
CA TYR A 172 0.29 -5.00 -25.10
C TYR A 172 1.10 -4.23 -24.05
N PHE A 173 0.51 -3.27 -23.36
CA PHE A 173 1.10 -2.61 -22.20
C PHE A 173 1.50 -3.61 -21.12
N LEU A 174 0.56 -4.43 -20.62
CA LEU A 174 0.80 -5.41 -19.57
C LEU A 174 1.69 -6.56 -20.04
N LEU A 175 1.49 -7.08 -21.25
CA LEU A 175 2.32 -8.14 -21.81
C LEU A 175 3.80 -7.71 -21.94
N LYS A 176 4.06 -6.45 -22.30
CA LYS A 176 5.43 -5.91 -22.35
C LYS A 176 5.96 -5.60 -20.96
N ALA A 177 5.17 -5.00 -20.09
CA ALA A 177 5.57 -4.65 -18.73
C ALA A 177 5.96 -5.89 -17.91
N THR A 178 5.27 -7.01 -18.12
CA THR A 178 5.55 -8.29 -17.45
C THR A 178 6.64 -9.13 -18.13
N GLY A 179 7.09 -8.72 -19.31
CA GLY A 179 8.05 -9.48 -20.12
C GLY A 179 7.48 -10.75 -20.74
N THR A 180 6.15 -10.96 -20.71
CA THR A 180 5.47 -12.06 -21.42
C THR A 180 5.75 -12.00 -22.92
N ILE A 181 5.91 -10.80 -23.47
CA ILE A 181 6.44 -10.61 -24.82
C ILE A 181 7.72 -9.78 -24.79
N SER A 182 8.54 -9.94 -25.83
CA SER A 182 9.82 -9.25 -25.94
C SER A 182 9.65 -7.72 -25.95
N HIS A 183 10.33 -7.05 -25.03
CA HIS A 183 10.39 -5.59 -24.92
C HIS A 183 11.82 -5.17 -24.61
N GLY A 184 12.32 -4.15 -25.32
CA GLY A 184 13.71 -3.70 -25.16
C GLY A 184 14.03 -3.09 -23.78
N GLY A 185 13.01 -2.75 -23.00
CA GLY A 185 13.16 -2.32 -21.61
C GLY A 185 13.22 -3.47 -20.60
N GLY A 186 12.99 -4.72 -21.02
CA GLY A 186 12.90 -5.89 -20.14
C GLY A 186 11.62 -5.90 -19.29
N LYS A 187 11.54 -6.88 -18.39
CA LYS A 187 10.45 -7.00 -17.40
C LYS A 187 10.53 -5.87 -16.37
N ARG A 188 9.39 -5.21 -16.13
CA ARG A 188 9.24 -4.06 -15.23
C ARG A 188 8.20 -4.28 -14.13
N VAL A 189 7.26 -5.19 -14.34
CA VAL A 189 6.19 -5.52 -13.40
C VAL A 189 6.14 -7.03 -13.21
N GLU A 190 5.99 -7.47 -11.97
CA GLU A 190 5.83 -8.89 -11.64
C GLU A 190 4.36 -9.32 -11.87
N PRO A 191 4.09 -10.39 -12.65
CA PRO A 191 2.72 -10.91 -12.80
C PRO A 191 2.07 -11.21 -11.44
N GLY A 192 0.83 -10.74 -11.26
CA GLY A 192 0.08 -10.94 -10.02
C GLY A 192 0.47 -10.03 -8.85
N SER A 193 1.48 -9.16 -9.01
CA SER A 193 1.82 -8.15 -7.99
C SER A 193 0.68 -7.13 -7.79
N PRO A 194 0.67 -6.37 -6.69
CA PRO A 194 -0.30 -5.29 -6.50
C PRO A 194 -0.30 -4.28 -7.66
N GLU A 195 0.88 -3.94 -8.17
CA GLU A 195 1.05 -3.06 -9.34
C GLU A 195 0.43 -3.66 -10.61
N TYR A 196 0.65 -4.96 -10.85
CA TYR A 196 0.03 -5.65 -11.97
C TYR A 196 -1.49 -5.61 -11.89
N LYS A 197 -2.06 -5.95 -10.73
CA LYS A 197 -3.51 -5.96 -10.51
C LYS A 197 -4.13 -4.58 -10.74
N LEU A 198 -3.46 -3.53 -10.27
CA LEU A 198 -3.92 -2.15 -10.46
C LEU A 198 -3.89 -1.71 -11.92
N LEU A 199 -2.87 -2.12 -12.67
CA LEU A 199 -2.76 -1.83 -14.11
C LEU A 199 -3.72 -2.67 -14.97
N ALA A 200 -4.28 -3.76 -14.42
CA ALA A 200 -5.17 -4.71 -15.09
C ALA A 200 -6.65 -4.51 -14.73
N GLU A 201 -6.99 -3.49 -13.94
CA GLU A 201 -8.36 -3.08 -13.58
C GLU A 201 -8.86 -2.01 -14.56
#